data_AF-A0A2V9GUI4-F1
#
_entry.id   AF-A0A2V9GUI4-F1
#
_cell.length_a   1.000
_cell.length_b   1.000
_cell.length_c   1.000
_cell.angle_alpha   90.00
_cell.angle_beta   90.00
_cell.angle_gamma   90.00
#
_symmetry.space_group_name_H-M   'P 1'
#
loop_
_entity.id
_entity.type
_entity.pdbx_description
1 polymer ?
#
loop_
_entity_poly.entity_id
_entity_poly.type
_entity_poly.pdbx_seq_one_letter_code
_entity_poly.pdbx_strand_id
1 'polypeptide(L)'
;MDGSQKIQLTYRPLTAVMPSWSPDGQQIVFYAFSGPRPKLYTIATQGGTPREMIPADPHEEWDPTWSPDGTRIAFGSGSTDPNSTILILDVRTNQISTLLGSRGFFSPRWSPDGRYLVALPFASHSLILFDSATQKWEEITKISLGFPNWSKNGDYVYFLHGENQPSVMRIRIRDRRLEQVADLKNFRQTGYWSFWLGMAPDDSPLLLRDIGTKEIYALDWQAP
;
A
#
# COMPACT_ATOMS: atom_id res chain seq x y z
N MET A 1 -21.70 7.40 -2.31
CA MET A 1 -22.08 7.45 -0.88
C MET A 1 -21.81 8.87 -0.40
N ASP A 2 -22.78 9.49 0.27
CA ASP A 2 -22.73 10.89 0.78
C ASP A 2 -21.80 11.08 1.99
N GLY A 3 -21.24 9.98 2.53
CA GLY A 3 -20.31 10.00 3.65
C GLY A 3 -20.98 10.25 5.01
N SER A 4 -22.31 10.16 5.10
CA SER A 4 -23.06 10.33 6.35
C SER A 4 -22.98 9.12 7.30
N GLN A 5 -22.64 7.94 6.78
CA GLN A 5 -22.49 6.69 7.54
C GLN A 5 -21.02 6.27 7.73
N LYS A 6 -20.16 7.20 8.17
CA LYS A 6 -18.75 6.89 8.46
C LYS A 6 -18.64 6.14 9.79
N ILE A 7 -18.03 4.96 9.76
CA ILE A 7 -17.67 4.21 10.96
C ILE A 7 -16.16 4.31 11.15
N GLN A 8 -15.72 4.80 12.30
CA GLN A 8 -14.31 4.75 12.68
C GLN A 8 -13.95 3.33 13.14
N LEU A 9 -13.03 2.68 12.44
CA LEU A 9 -12.66 1.28 12.68
C LEU A 9 -11.47 1.15 13.65
N THR A 10 -10.51 2.07 13.61
CA THR A 10 -9.30 2.01 14.44
C THR A 10 -9.15 3.25 15.32
N TYR A 11 -8.58 3.06 16.51
CA TYR A 11 -8.41 4.10 17.53
C TYR A 11 -6.97 4.08 18.05
N ARG A 12 -6.51 5.21 18.61
CA ARG A 12 -5.22 5.26 19.32
C ARG A 12 -5.22 4.24 20.47
N PRO A 13 -4.07 3.62 20.80
CA PRO A 13 -2.71 3.95 20.32
C PRO A 13 -2.35 3.38 18.94
N LEU A 14 -3.22 2.59 18.30
CA LEU A 14 -2.95 1.95 17.02
C LEU A 14 -2.91 2.99 15.89
N THR A 15 -1.75 3.16 15.26
CA THR A 15 -1.61 4.00 14.07
C THR A 15 -1.67 3.12 12.82
N ALA A 16 -2.86 2.96 12.24
CA ALA A 16 -3.13 2.11 11.08
C ALA A 16 -2.68 2.75 9.76
N VAL A 17 -2.05 1.97 8.88
CA VAL A 17 -1.45 2.43 7.61
C VAL A 17 -1.62 1.38 6.50
N MET A 18 -1.71 1.84 5.24
CA MET A 18 -1.90 1.04 4.02
C MET A 18 -2.96 -0.07 4.16
N PRO A 19 -4.24 0.27 4.34
CA PRO A 19 -5.31 -0.73 4.40
C PRO A 19 -5.55 -1.39 3.04
N SER A 20 -5.82 -2.69 3.05
CA SER A 20 -6.27 -3.50 1.91
C SER A 20 -7.52 -4.27 2.31
N TRP A 21 -8.58 -4.14 1.52
CA TRP A 21 -9.80 -4.92 1.69
C TRP A 21 -9.58 -6.38 1.32
N SER A 22 -10.26 -7.30 2.01
CA SER A 22 -10.39 -8.68 1.57
C SER A 22 -11.28 -8.76 0.33
N PRO A 23 -11.13 -9.80 -0.51
CA PRO A 23 -11.91 -9.93 -1.75
C PRO A 23 -13.42 -10.02 -1.54
N ASP A 24 -13.84 -10.55 -0.39
CA ASP A 24 -15.25 -10.63 0.02
C ASP A 24 -15.80 -9.33 0.64
N GLY A 25 -14.95 -8.31 0.83
CA GLY A 25 -15.32 -7.03 1.42
C GLY A 25 -15.66 -7.08 2.92
N GLN A 26 -15.36 -8.18 3.62
CA GLN A 26 -15.72 -8.35 5.03
C GLN A 26 -14.61 -7.94 6.01
N GLN A 27 -13.36 -7.92 5.55
CA GLN A 27 -12.20 -7.62 6.36
C GLN A 27 -11.29 -6.59 5.70
N ILE A 28 -10.51 -5.90 6.51
CA ILE A 28 -9.42 -5.03 6.08
C ILE A 28 -8.16 -5.51 6.79
N VAL A 29 -7.10 -5.79 6.01
CA VAL A 29 -5.75 -5.94 6.56
C VAL A 29 -5.02 -4.61 6.44
N PHE A 30 -4.22 -4.27 7.43
CA PHE A 30 -3.38 -3.08 7.45
C PHE A 30 -2.17 -3.37 8.33
N TYR A 31 -1.10 -2.59 8.20
CA TYR A 31 -0.06 -2.61 9.22
C TYR A 31 -0.26 -1.44 10.17
N ALA A 32 0.19 -1.59 11.40
CA ALA A 32 0.08 -0.53 12.39
C ALA A 32 1.25 -0.48 13.36
N PHE A 33 1.46 0.71 13.90
CA PHE A 33 2.39 0.95 15.00
C PHE A 33 1.64 0.88 16.33
N SER A 34 1.93 -0.14 17.13
CA SER A 34 1.50 -0.33 18.52
C SER A 34 2.69 -0.46 19.49
N GLY A 35 3.90 -0.58 18.95
CA GLY A 35 5.18 -0.73 19.65
C GLY A 35 6.35 -0.34 18.74
N PRO A 36 7.57 -0.85 18.98
CA PRO A 36 8.77 -0.43 18.25
C PRO A 36 8.81 -0.90 16.79
N ARG A 37 8.00 -1.90 16.42
CA ARG A 37 7.95 -2.49 15.08
C ARG A 37 6.52 -2.47 14.56
N PRO A 38 6.31 -2.23 13.25
CA PRO A 38 4.99 -2.36 12.66
C PRO A 38 4.58 -3.82 12.54
N LYS A 39 3.29 -4.05 12.79
CA LYS A 39 2.65 -5.36 12.79
C LYS A 39 1.39 -5.37 11.93
N LEU A 40 1.06 -6.51 11.35
CA LEU A 40 -0.18 -6.70 10.60
C LEU A 40 -1.36 -6.91 11.53
N TYR A 41 -2.42 -6.18 11.24
CA TYR A 41 -3.70 -6.32 11.91
C TYR A 41 -4.80 -6.53 10.88
N THR A 42 -5.83 -7.26 11.29
CA THR A 42 -7.11 -7.33 10.58
C THR A 42 -8.23 -6.73 11.41
N ILE A 43 -9.22 -6.17 10.74
CA ILE A 43 -10.48 -5.72 11.35
C ILE A 43 -11.65 -6.00 10.43
N ALA A 44 -12.80 -6.32 11.00
CA ALA A 44 -14.04 -6.46 10.22
C ALA A 44 -14.53 -5.09 9.71
N THR A 45 -15.11 -5.07 8.53
CA THR A 45 -15.59 -3.83 7.88
C THR A 45 -16.79 -3.22 8.57
N GLN A 46 -17.47 -4.01 9.41
CA GLN A 46 -18.55 -3.56 10.30
C GLN A 46 -18.05 -3.04 11.65
N GLY A 47 -16.73 -3.01 11.88
CA GLY A 47 -16.13 -2.61 13.16
C GLY A 47 -15.76 -3.79 14.05
N GLY A 48 -15.30 -3.48 15.28
CA GLY A 48 -14.83 -4.45 16.26
C GLY A 48 -13.38 -4.21 16.68
N THR A 49 -12.77 -5.19 17.34
CA THR A 49 -11.39 -5.10 17.83
C THR A 49 -10.41 -5.56 16.75
N PRO A 50 -9.39 -4.74 16.41
CA PRO A 50 -8.30 -5.18 15.54
C PRO A 50 -7.59 -6.41 16.11
N ARG A 51 -7.30 -7.39 15.26
CA ARG A 51 -6.59 -8.61 15.62
C ARG A 51 -5.22 -8.63 14.96
N GLU A 52 -4.16 -8.83 15.77
CA GLU A 52 -2.82 -9.08 15.24
C GLU A 52 -2.77 -10.42 14.51
N MET A 53 -2.22 -10.40 13.29
CA MET A 53 -2.22 -11.57 12.41
C MET A 53 -1.13 -12.58 12.77
N ILE A 54 0.03 -12.10 13.24
CA ILE A 54 1.20 -12.94 13.54
C ILE A 54 1.70 -12.61 14.96
N PRO A 55 0.99 -13.08 16.00
CA PRO A 55 1.33 -12.76 17.38
C PRO A 55 2.72 -13.26 17.77
N ALA A 56 3.46 -12.43 18.53
CA ALA A 56 4.78 -12.75 19.08
C ALA A 56 5.91 -12.94 18.04
N ASP A 57 5.68 -12.61 16.77
CA ASP A 57 6.75 -12.52 15.78
C ASP A 57 7.67 -11.33 16.13
N PRO A 58 9.01 -11.48 16.15
CA PRO A 58 9.93 -10.38 16.46
C PRO A 58 10.25 -9.48 15.26
N HIS A 59 9.83 -9.84 14.05
CA HIS A 59 10.16 -9.18 12.78
C HIS A 59 9.16 -8.06 12.44
N GLU A 60 9.51 -7.24 11.46
CA GLU A 60 8.64 -6.17 10.97
C GLU A 60 7.74 -6.69 9.84
N GLU A 61 6.53 -6.14 9.76
CA GLU A 61 5.56 -6.56 8.76
C GLU A 61 4.93 -5.33 8.10
N TRP A 62 5.17 -5.17 6.78
CA TRP A 62 4.89 -3.95 6.04
C TRP A 62 3.98 -4.18 4.83
N ASP A 63 3.18 -3.17 4.50
CA ASP A 63 2.42 -3.06 3.23
C ASP A 63 1.62 -4.33 2.84
N PRO A 64 0.73 -4.83 3.71
CA PRO A 64 0.02 -6.07 3.45
C PRO A 64 -0.99 -5.92 2.31
N THR A 65 -1.19 -7.02 1.57
CA THR A 65 -2.22 -7.12 0.54
C THR A 65 -2.83 -8.52 0.52
N TRP A 66 -4.15 -8.59 0.40
CA TRP A 66 -4.85 -9.86 0.25
C TRP A 66 -4.60 -10.47 -1.13
N SER A 67 -4.44 -11.79 -1.18
CA SER A 67 -4.60 -12.52 -2.44
C SER A 67 -6.06 -12.43 -2.91
N PRO A 68 -6.34 -12.48 -4.23
CA PRO A 68 -7.71 -12.37 -4.74
C PRO A 68 -8.64 -13.51 -4.33
N ASP A 69 -8.07 -14.66 -3.96
CA ASP A 69 -8.80 -15.81 -3.42
C ASP A 69 -9.10 -15.68 -1.91
N GLY A 70 -8.56 -14.66 -1.23
CA GLY A 70 -8.76 -14.41 0.20
C GLY A 70 -8.06 -15.40 1.13
N THR A 71 -7.20 -16.28 0.60
CA THR A 71 -6.54 -17.33 1.38
C THR A 71 -5.17 -16.93 1.92
N ARG A 72 -4.55 -15.90 1.34
CA ARG A 72 -3.17 -15.49 1.60
C ARG A 72 -3.06 -13.98 1.76
N ILE A 73 -2.02 -13.55 2.48
CA ILE A 73 -1.62 -12.15 2.58
C ILE A 73 -0.15 -12.05 2.19
N ALA A 74 0.18 -11.19 1.22
CA ALA A 74 1.57 -10.84 0.93
C ALA A 74 1.95 -9.58 1.68
N PHE A 75 3.17 -9.53 2.21
CA PHE A 75 3.70 -8.38 2.95
C PHE A 75 5.23 -8.33 2.84
N GLY A 76 5.82 -7.17 3.09
CA GLY A 76 7.29 -7.01 3.14
C GLY A 76 7.82 -7.25 4.55
N SER A 77 9.00 -7.87 4.67
CA SER A 77 9.71 -8.07 5.94
C SER A 77 10.46 -6.83 6.45
N GLY A 78 10.38 -5.71 5.72
CA GLY A 78 11.04 -4.44 6.00
C GLY A 78 10.63 -3.39 4.96
N SER A 79 10.66 -2.10 5.33
CA SER A 79 10.31 -0.98 4.42
C SER A 79 11.52 -0.31 3.76
N THR A 80 12.70 -0.37 4.40
CA THR A 80 13.93 0.25 3.90
C THR A 80 15.17 -0.61 4.16
N ASP A 81 15.05 -1.92 3.88
CA ASP A 81 16.13 -2.89 4.07
C ASP A 81 16.52 -3.53 2.72
N PRO A 82 17.79 -3.46 2.28
CA PRO A 82 18.26 -4.17 1.08
C PRO A 82 18.16 -5.70 1.19
N ASN A 83 17.95 -6.25 2.39
CA ASN A 83 17.69 -7.66 2.63
C ASN A 83 16.22 -7.97 2.87
N SER A 84 15.32 -6.98 2.73
CA SER A 84 13.87 -7.20 2.78
C SER A 84 13.46 -8.29 1.80
N THR A 85 12.43 -9.04 2.17
CA THR A 85 11.82 -10.05 1.30
C THR A 85 10.32 -9.89 1.33
N ILE A 86 9.66 -10.44 0.32
CA ILE A 86 8.21 -10.57 0.31
C ILE A 86 7.86 -11.91 0.98
N LEU A 87 7.03 -11.83 2.00
CA LEU A 87 6.52 -12.95 2.76
C LEU A 87 5.04 -13.19 2.40
N ILE A 88 4.64 -14.45 2.38
CA ILE A 88 3.27 -14.90 2.15
C ILE A 88 2.78 -15.61 3.40
N LEU A 89 1.76 -15.06 4.04
CA LEU A 89 1.02 -15.68 5.14
C LEU A 89 -0.19 -16.44 4.58
N ASP A 90 -0.28 -17.73 4.86
CA ASP A 90 -1.51 -18.52 4.68
C ASP A 90 -2.43 -18.28 5.88
N VAL A 91 -3.60 -17.69 5.64
CA VAL A 91 -4.49 -17.20 6.70
C VAL A 91 -5.19 -18.34 7.45
N ARG A 92 -5.30 -19.52 6.84
CA ARG A 92 -5.95 -20.68 7.45
C ARG A 92 -5.03 -21.42 8.40
N THR A 93 -3.75 -21.52 8.03
CA THR A 93 -2.74 -22.32 8.74
C THR A 93 -1.79 -21.48 9.58
N ASN A 94 -1.79 -20.15 9.38
CA ASN A 94 -0.80 -19.20 9.90
C ASN A 94 0.65 -19.53 9.50
N GLN A 95 0.84 -20.29 8.43
CA GLN A 95 2.18 -20.58 7.91
C GLN A 95 2.68 -19.40 7.09
N ILE A 96 3.96 -19.06 7.28
CA ILE A 96 4.65 -17.99 6.56
C ILE A 96 5.70 -18.63 5.67
N SER A 97 5.78 -18.17 4.42
CA SER A 97 6.81 -18.56 3.47
C SER A 97 7.37 -17.34 2.76
N THR A 98 8.64 -17.41 2.36
CA THR A 98 9.26 -16.37 1.54
C THR A 98 8.92 -16.58 0.07
N LEU A 99 8.51 -15.51 -0.61
CA LEU A 99 8.32 -15.54 -2.06
C LEU A 99 9.68 -15.63 -2.74
N LEU A 100 9.89 -16.69 -3.52
CA LEU A 100 11.19 -17.00 -4.12
C LEU A 100 11.72 -15.83 -4.97
N GLY A 101 13.00 -15.53 -4.81
CA GLY A 101 13.67 -14.46 -5.57
C GLY A 101 13.30 -13.04 -5.16
N SER A 102 12.58 -12.85 -4.05
CA SER A 102 12.10 -11.53 -3.60
C SER A 102 13.10 -10.71 -2.77
N ARG A 103 14.37 -11.13 -2.70
CA ARG A 103 15.37 -10.44 -1.86
C ARG A 103 15.61 -9.02 -2.38
N GLY A 104 15.55 -8.07 -1.46
CA GLY A 104 15.65 -6.64 -1.70
C GLY A 104 14.34 -6.00 -2.17
N PHE A 105 13.20 -6.72 -2.14
CA PHE A 105 11.91 -6.21 -2.61
C PHE A 105 10.93 -5.99 -1.46
N PHE A 106 10.08 -4.99 -1.60
CA PHE A 106 9.07 -4.57 -0.62
C PHE A 106 7.79 -4.08 -1.32
N SER A 107 6.77 -3.71 -0.54
CA SER A 107 5.48 -3.17 -1.00
C SER A 107 4.75 -4.04 -2.07
N PRO A 108 4.43 -5.31 -1.76
CA PRO A 108 3.80 -6.21 -2.72
C PRO A 108 2.35 -5.81 -3.04
N ARG A 109 1.90 -6.05 -4.27
CA ARG A 109 0.50 -5.89 -4.72
C ARG A 109 0.09 -7.02 -5.66
N TRP A 110 -0.89 -7.82 -5.26
CA TRP A 110 -1.48 -8.86 -6.10
C TRP A 110 -2.27 -8.27 -7.27
N SER A 111 -2.16 -8.88 -8.44
CA SER A 111 -3.11 -8.65 -9.52
C SER A 111 -4.49 -9.19 -9.15
N PRO A 112 -5.59 -8.63 -9.68
CA PRO A 112 -6.94 -9.08 -9.36
C PRO A 112 -7.25 -10.54 -9.73
N ASP A 113 -6.53 -11.09 -10.70
CA ASP A 113 -6.64 -12.50 -11.12
C ASP A 113 -5.70 -13.45 -10.36
N GLY A 114 -4.82 -12.90 -9.52
CA GLY A 114 -3.85 -13.65 -8.70
C GLY A 114 -2.68 -14.21 -9.50
N ARG A 115 -2.62 -13.97 -10.81
CA ARG A 115 -1.54 -14.46 -11.67
C ARG A 115 -0.23 -13.73 -11.39
N TYR A 116 -0.31 -12.43 -11.10
CA TYR A 116 0.84 -11.56 -10.95
C TYR A 116 0.92 -10.96 -9.55
N LEU A 117 2.14 -10.57 -9.17
CA LEU A 117 2.39 -9.71 -8.03
C LEU A 117 3.43 -8.68 -8.43
N VAL A 118 3.12 -7.39 -8.25
CA VAL A 118 4.15 -6.35 -8.39
C VAL A 118 4.75 -6.01 -7.05
N ALA A 119 6.00 -5.55 -7.07
CA ALA A 119 6.72 -5.09 -5.90
C ALA A 119 7.72 -3.99 -6.29
N LEU A 120 8.29 -3.36 -5.27
CA LEU A 120 9.30 -2.32 -5.41
C LEU A 120 10.64 -2.88 -4.94
N PRO A 121 11.71 -2.80 -5.75
CA PRO A 121 13.04 -3.07 -5.25
C PRO A 121 13.57 -1.88 -4.44
N PHE A 122 14.15 -2.14 -3.27
CA PHE A 122 14.73 -1.10 -2.42
C PHE A 122 15.84 -0.31 -3.13
N ALA A 123 16.69 -1.01 -3.87
CA ALA A 123 17.89 -0.44 -4.49
C ALA A 123 17.65 0.22 -5.85
N SER A 124 16.42 0.19 -6.40
CA SER A 124 16.16 0.70 -7.74
C SER A 124 14.82 1.39 -7.87
N HIS A 125 14.82 2.49 -8.61
CA HIS A 125 13.61 3.18 -9.08
C HIS A 125 12.94 2.36 -10.19
N SER A 126 12.33 1.23 -9.84
CA SER A 126 11.74 0.29 -10.79
C SER A 126 10.47 -0.35 -10.23
N LEU A 127 9.61 -0.81 -11.13
CA LEU A 127 8.52 -1.73 -10.81
C LEU A 127 8.86 -3.10 -11.36
N ILE A 128 8.82 -4.10 -10.50
CA ILE A 128 9.04 -5.49 -10.87
C ILE A 128 7.74 -6.28 -10.77
N LEU A 129 7.61 -7.29 -11.59
CA LEU A 129 6.44 -8.14 -11.70
C LEU A 129 6.86 -9.60 -11.58
N PHE A 130 6.24 -10.32 -10.65
CA PHE A 130 6.32 -11.76 -10.51
C PHE A 130 5.19 -12.41 -11.28
N ASP A 131 5.49 -13.37 -12.17
CA ASP A 131 4.49 -14.25 -12.80
C ASP A 131 4.45 -15.58 -12.04
N SER A 132 3.32 -15.85 -11.38
CA SER A 132 3.11 -17.10 -10.63
C SER A 132 3.15 -18.36 -11.49
N ALA A 133 2.79 -18.26 -12.77
CA ALA A 133 2.78 -19.41 -13.69
C ALA A 133 4.19 -19.83 -14.08
N THR A 134 5.13 -18.88 -14.16
CA THR A 134 6.53 -19.15 -14.54
C THR A 134 7.49 -19.09 -13.36
N GLN A 135 7.03 -18.57 -12.22
CA GLN A 135 7.82 -18.25 -11.02
C GLN A 135 9.02 -17.34 -11.30
N LYS A 136 8.86 -16.37 -12.20
CA LYS A 136 9.92 -15.44 -12.60
C LYS A 136 9.56 -14.00 -12.29
N TRP A 137 10.60 -13.24 -11.95
CA TRP A 137 10.55 -11.80 -11.83
C TRP A 137 11.02 -11.13 -13.13
N GLU A 138 10.35 -10.05 -13.50
CA GLU A 138 10.66 -9.19 -14.64
C GLU A 138 10.62 -7.73 -14.17
N GLU A 139 11.61 -6.92 -14.56
CA GLU A 139 11.49 -5.45 -14.47
C GLU A 139 10.59 -4.95 -15.58
N ILE A 140 9.44 -4.35 -15.23
CA ILE A 140 8.46 -3.89 -16.20
C ILE A 140 8.56 -2.39 -16.50
N THR A 141 9.21 -1.61 -15.62
CA THR A 141 9.61 -0.23 -15.88
C THR A 141 10.68 0.23 -14.91
N LYS A 142 11.49 1.21 -15.33
CA LYS A 142 12.50 1.89 -14.53
C LYS A 142 12.18 3.39 -14.44
N ILE A 143 11.47 3.75 -13.39
CA ILE A 143 11.03 5.11 -13.08
C ILE A 143 10.85 5.24 -11.56
N SER A 144 11.11 6.42 -11.01
CA SER A 144 10.93 6.67 -9.57
C SER A 144 9.44 6.57 -9.25
N LEU A 145 9.03 5.58 -8.46
CA LEU A 145 7.61 5.38 -8.19
C LEU A 145 7.33 4.88 -6.78
N GLY A 146 6.11 5.14 -6.33
CA GLY A 146 5.59 4.65 -5.05
C GLY A 146 4.09 4.38 -5.13
N PHE A 147 3.59 3.65 -4.13
CA PHE A 147 2.16 3.32 -3.96
C PHE A 147 1.53 2.67 -5.21
N PRO A 148 2.08 1.55 -5.71
CA PRO A 148 1.48 0.84 -6.84
C PRO A 148 0.10 0.31 -6.48
N ASN A 149 -0.83 0.36 -7.42
CA ASN A 149 -2.18 -0.16 -7.32
C ASN A 149 -2.62 -0.74 -8.68
N TRP A 150 -3.18 -1.95 -8.69
CA TRP A 150 -3.74 -2.54 -9.90
C TRP A 150 -5.07 -1.88 -10.28
N SER A 151 -5.35 -1.79 -11.58
CA SER A 151 -6.72 -1.61 -12.06
C SER A 151 -7.56 -2.83 -11.69
N LYS A 152 -8.86 -2.64 -11.50
CA LYS A 152 -9.81 -3.71 -11.16
C LYS A 152 -9.78 -4.89 -12.13
N ASN A 153 -9.52 -4.62 -13.41
CA ASN A 153 -9.46 -5.63 -14.46
C ASN A 153 -8.05 -6.23 -14.68
N GLY A 154 -7.02 -5.72 -13.99
CA GLY A 154 -5.65 -6.22 -14.10
C GLY A 154 -4.87 -5.72 -15.33
N ASP A 155 -5.46 -4.88 -16.19
CA ASP A 155 -4.78 -4.38 -17.39
C ASP A 155 -3.67 -3.36 -17.11
N TYR A 156 -3.77 -2.66 -15.97
CA TYR A 156 -2.89 -1.55 -15.62
C TYR A 156 -2.39 -1.64 -14.17
N VAL A 157 -1.20 -1.09 -13.93
CA VAL A 157 -0.74 -0.73 -12.58
C VAL A 157 -0.55 0.79 -12.54
N TYR A 158 -1.31 1.45 -11.68
CA TYR A 158 -1.20 2.87 -11.34
C TYR A 158 -0.15 3.07 -10.26
N PHE A 159 0.55 4.19 -10.28
CA PHE A 159 1.53 4.55 -9.26
C PHE A 159 1.75 6.07 -9.23
N LEU A 160 2.25 6.56 -8.10
CA LEU A 160 2.79 7.92 -8.02
C LEU A 160 4.20 7.93 -8.59
N HIS A 161 4.44 8.80 -9.55
CA HIS A 161 5.78 9.05 -10.09
C HIS A 161 6.45 10.18 -9.30
N GLY A 162 7.66 9.91 -8.80
CA GLY A 162 8.45 10.78 -7.94
C GLY A 162 9.55 11.59 -8.65
N GLU A 163 9.89 12.71 -8.02
CA GLU A 163 10.93 13.72 -8.32
C GLU A 163 10.79 14.54 -9.61
N ASN A 164 10.90 15.87 -9.46
CA ASN A 164 10.82 16.94 -10.47
C ASN A 164 9.50 17.11 -11.25
N GLN A 165 8.69 16.06 -11.44
CA GLN A 165 7.38 16.12 -12.11
C GLN A 165 6.38 15.15 -11.44
N PRO A 166 5.86 15.50 -10.23
CA PRO A 166 4.93 14.62 -9.53
C PRO A 166 3.70 14.40 -10.40
N SER A 167 3.33 13.13 -10.60
CA SER A 167 2.25 12.74 -11.49
C SER A 167 1.64 11.41 -11.05
N VAL A 168 0.37 11.20 -11.40
CA VAL A 168 -0.22 9.87 -11.41
C VAL A 168 0.09 9.26 -12.76
N MET A 169 0.79 8.14 -12.77
CA MET A 169 1.13 7.37 -13.96
C MET A 169 0.45 6.01 -13.90
N ARG A 170 0.32 5.36 -15.04
CA ARG A 170 -0.02 3.95 -15.12
C ARG A 170 0.82 3.25 -16.18
N ILE A 171 1.14 1.98 -15.93
CA ILE A 171 1.74 1.09 -16.93
C ILE A 171 0.70 0.07 -17.38
N ARG A 172 0.53 -0.07 -18.69
CA ARG A 172 -0.27 -1.13 -19.29
C ARG A 172 0.52 -2.44 -19.29
N ILE A 173 -0.05 -3.50 -18.74
CA ILE A 173 0.67 -4.74 -18.49
C ILE A 173 0.99 -5.50 -19.77
N ARG A 174 0.05 -5.56 -20.74
CA ARG A 174 0.23 -6.36 -21.97
C ARG A 174 1.44 -5.97 -22.83
N ASP A 175 1.85 -4.71 -22.82
CA ASP A 175 2.90 -4.17 -23.70
C ASP A 175 3.81 -3.15 -23.03
N ARG A 176 3.74 -3.05 -21.71
CA ARG A 176 4.58 -2.19 -20.86
C ARG A 176 4.48 -0.69 -21.19
N ARG A 177 3.38 -0.26 -21.84
CA ARG A 177 3.20 1.15 -22.20
C ARG A 177 2.93 2.01 -20.97
N LEU A 178 3.76 3.03 -20.76
CA LEU A 178 3.54 4.06 -19.75
C LEU A 178 2.59 5.14 -20.25
N GLU A 179 1.69 5.58 -19.38
CA GLU A 179 0.71 6.62 -19.63
C GLU A 179 0.63 7.55 -18.41
N GLN A 180 0.67 8.86 -18.64
CA GLN A 180 0.37 9.84 -17.61
C GLN A 180 -1.15 10.01 -17.48
N VAL A 181 -1.65 9.85 -16.26
CA VAL A 181 -3.08 9.99 -15.92
C VAL A 181 -3.38 11.39 -15.41
N ALA A 182 -2.49 11.95 -14.58
CA ALA A 182 -2.65 13.29 -14.03
C ALA A 182 -1.29 13.96 -13.73
N ASP A 183 -1.21 15.27 -13.98
CA ASP A 183 -0.11 16.12 -13.51
C ASP A 183 -0.41 16.63 -12.09
N LEU A 184 0.55 16.51 -11.18
CA LEU A 184 0.45 16.94 -9.78
C LEU A 184 1.39 18.11 -9.45
N LYS A 185 1.99 18.79 -10.44
CA LYS A 185 2.94 19.91 -10.23
C LYS A 185 2.43 20.99 -9.27
N ASN A 186 1.13 21.29 -9.30
CA ASN A 186 0.50 22.29 -8.44
C ASN A 186 -0.42 21.69 -7.36
N PHE A 187 -0.38 20.37 -7.19
CA PHE A 187 -1.22 19.67 -6.24
C PHE A 187 -0.51 19.60 -4.88
N ARG A 188 -1.04 20.33 -3.89
CA ARG A 188 -0.51 20.32 -2.53
C ARG A 188 -0.94 19.03 -1.83
N GLN A 189 -0.01 18.10 -1.67
CA GLN A 189 -0.26 16.84 -0.98
C GLN A 189 -0.20 17.03 0.54
N THR A 190 -0.89 16.15 1.28
CA THR A 190 -0.94 16.18 2.75
C THR A 190 -0.94 14.77 3.32
N GLY A 191 -0.88 14.67 4.65
CA GLY A 191 -0.89 13.41 5.41
C GLY A 191 0.47 13.08 6.01
N TYR A 192 0.49 12.12 6.94
CA TYR A 192 1.68 11.75 7.71
C TYR A 192 2.87 11.37 6.82
N TRP A 193 2.61 10.74 5.67
CA TRP A 193 3.62 10.38 4.69
C TRP A 193 3.75 11.34 3.51
N SER A 194 3.01 12.46 3.54
CA SER A 194 2.93 13.50 2.49
C SER A 194 2.54 13.05 1.08
N PHE A 195 2.49 11.74 0.78
CA PHE A 195 2.20 11.18 -0.53
C PHE A 195 1.46 9.85 -0.33
N TRP A 196 0.28 9.69 -0.93
CA TRP A 196 -0.49 8.43 -0.92
C TRP A 196 -1.33 8.36 -2.19
N LEU A 197 -1.41 7.16 -2.77
CA LEU A 197 -2.31 6.84 -3.86
C LEU A 197 -3.09 5.58 -3.51
N GLY A 198 -4.40 5.68 -3.59
CA GLY A 198 -5.32 4.54 -3.63
C GLY A 198 -6.20 4.61 -4.86
N MET A 199 -7.06 3.61 -5.03
CA MET A 199 -8.00 3.53 -6.16
C MET A 199 -9.44 3.50 -5.65
N ALA A 200 -10.32 4.23 -6.32
CA ALA A 200 -11.75 4.11 -6.15
C ALA A 200 -12.29 2.86 -6.88
N PRO A 201 -13.52 2.39 -6.58
CA PRO A 201 -14.08 1.18 -7.21
C PRO A 201 -14.25 1.23 -8.74
N ASP A 202 -14.18 2.43 -9.33
CA ASP A 202 -14.24 2.72 -10.76
C ASP A 202 -12.84 2.95 -11.39
N ASP A 203 -11.77 2.60 -10.67
CA ASP A 203 -10.36 2.85 -11.03
C ASP A 203 -9.99 4.35 -11.13
N SER A 204 -10.76 5.25 -10.51
CA SER A 204 -10.33 6.64 -10.34
C SER A 204 -9.21 6.74 -9.28
N PRO A 205 -8.10 7.45 -9.55
CA PRO A 205 -7.06 7.72 -8.54
C PRO A 205 -7.58 8.53 -7.35
N LEU A 206 -7.25 8.10 -6.13
CA LEU A 206 -7.54 8.81 -4.88
C LEU A 206 -6.25 9.37 -4.28
N LEU A 207 -6.25 10.67 -3.96
CA LEU A 207 -5.11 11.42 -3.42
C LEU A 207 -5.53 12.23 -2.19
N LEU A 208 -4.58 12.48 -1.29
CA LEU A 208 -4.75 13.37 -0.14
C LEU A 208 -4.30 14.79 -0.50
N ARG A 209 -5.17 15.79 -0.30
CA ARG A 209 -4.91 17.19 -0.63
C ARG A 209 -4.92 18.10 0.61
N ASP A 210 -3.92 18.95 0.74
CA ASP A 210 -3.96 20.09 1.66
C ASP A 210 -4.78 21.23 1.06
N ILE A 211 -5.83 21.65 1.77
CA ILE A 211 -6.64 22.84 1.45
C ILE A 211 -6.48 23.95 2.50
N GLY A 212 -5.61 23.75 3.49
CA GLY A 212 -5.35 24.70 4.56
C GLY A 212 -4.58 25.93 4.08
N THR A 213 -4.77 27.03 4.82
CA THR A 213 -3.92 28.22 4.74
C THR A 213 -2.86 28.17 5.83
N LYS A 214 -1.70 28.78 5.59
CA LYS A 214 -0.67 29.01 6.60
C LYS A 214 -0.66 30.49 6.91
N GLU A 215 -1.15 30.87 8.09
CA GLU A 215 -1.21 32.26 8.56
C GLU A 215 -0.28 32.43 9.77
N ILE A 216 0.25 33.65 9.95
CA ILE A 216 1.06 34.03 11.11
C ILE A 216 0.19 34.88 12.03
N TYR A 217 0.12 34.51 13.31
CA TYR A 217 -0.57 35.29 14.34
C TYR A 217 0.44 35.80 15.37
N ALA A 218 0.26 37.06 15.81
CA ALA A 218 0.88 37.57 17.02
C ALA A 218 -0.12 37.46 18.18
N LEU A 219 0.33 37.00 19.34
CA LEU A 219 -0.47 36.93 20.56
C LEU A 219 0.18 37.81 21.61
N ASP A 220 -0.52 38.87 22.02
CA ASP A 220 -0.14 39.64 23.19
C ASP A 220 -0.71 38.96 24.43
N TRP A 221 0.18 38.52 25.33
CA TRP A 221 -0.18 37.89 26.59
C TRP A 221 0.00 38.89 27.74
N GLN A 222 -1.08 39.20 28.45
CA GLN A 222 -1.02 39.93 29.72
C GLN A 222 -1.24 38.94 30.87
N ALA A 223 -0.21 38.77 31.70
CA ALA A 223 -0.33 38.02 32.94
C ALA A 223 -1.07 38.86 34.00
N PRO A 224 -1.82 38.22 34.93
CA PRO A 224 -2.49 38.90 36.03
C PRO A 224 -1.52 39.55 37.02
#